data_AF-A0A348WDP4-F1
#
_entry.id   AF-A0A348WDP4-F1
#
_cell.length_a   1.000
_cell.length_b   1.000
_cell.length_c   1.000
_cell.angle_alpha   90.00
_cell.angle_beta   90.00
_cell.angle_gamma   90.00
#
_symmetry.space_group_name_H-M   'P 1'
#
loop_
_entity.id
_entity.type
_entity.pdbx_description
1 polymer ?
#
loop_
_entity_poly.entity_id
_entity_poly.type
_entity_poly.pdbx_seq_one_letter_code
_entity_poly.pdbx_strand_id
1 'polypeptide(L)'
;SHVVIGSSPRAGELKLPYFVVSEGHHVASGMLNRYTLQPGITDVKSQVQAMAPFVAENLGKKVTMIFPDFAFGHDHRDFFTAAIEAQGGEVLEHIAIPPAETSFTKYFPKIPRETEVLYHVMVGPAVLTFVKELGEFFGPSRPEIFGFIDSLEAVDIASPGLEYLEGTYFWEGNPRNAQEDQSAHDKFYREAVGVDARGASVNDPSDVSTYAHMFGCWETMHVIKAGMEAANYQGIGDRAALIEAVEAMGEMPESQAHPQGAKLF
;
A
#
# COMPACT_ATOMS: atom_id res chain seq x y z
N SER A 1 -6.95 -1.91 -9.53
CA SER A 1 -7.74 -0.66 -9.63
C SER A 1 -8.58 -0.69 -10.90
N HIS A 2 -9.90 -0.49 -10.81
CA HIS A 2 -10.77 -0.43 -12.00
C HIS A 2 -10.42 0.76 -12.92
N VAL A 3 -9.92 1.86 -12.34
CA VAL A 3 -9.49 3.04 -13.10
C VAL A 3 -8.23 2.74 -13.91
N VAL A 4 -7.19 2.21 -13.26
CA VAL A 4 -5.92 1.89 -13.95
C VAL A 4 -6.15 0.90 -15.09
N ILE A 5 -6.83 -0.21 -14.81
CA ILE A 5 -7.12 -1.24 -15.81
C ILE A 5 -8.04 -0.69 -16.90
N GLY A 6 -9.06 0.11 -16.54
CA GLY A 6 -10.01 0.67 -17.50
C GLY A 6 -9.40 1.73 -18.43
N SER A 7 -8.46 2.55 -17.93
CA SER A 7 -7.79 3.59 -18.72
C SER A 7 -6.63 3.06 -19.56
N SER A 8 -5.99 1.96 -19.14
CA SER A 8 -4.78 1.44 -19.77
C SER A 8 -4.94 1.12 -21.27
N PRO A 9 -6.02 0.45 -21.76
CA PRO A 9 -6.21 0.19 -23.19
C PRO A 9 -6.18 1.47 -24.03
N ARG A 10 -6.83 2.53 -23.53
CA ARG A 10 -6.87 3.81 -24.24
C ARG A 10 -5.50 4.50 -24.28
N ALA A 11 -4.72 4.40 -23.20
CA ALA A 11 -3.34 4.87 -23.19
C ALA A 11 -2.50 4.14 -24.25
N GLY A 12 -2.68 2.82 -24.37
CA GLY A 12 -2.01 2.00 -25.39
C GLY A 12 -2.38 2.39 -26.83
N GLU A 13 -3.67 2.55 -27.12
CA GLU A 13 -4.16 3.00 -28.45
C GLU A 13 -3.58 4.36 -28.85
N LEU A 14 -3.48 5.28 -27.90
CA LEU A 14 -2.98 6.63 -28.11
C LEU A 14 -1.46 6.74 -28.03
N LYS A 15 -0.75 5.65 -27.69
CA LYS A 15 0.67 5.66 -27.38
C LYS A 15 1.03 6.75 -26.36
N LEU A 16 0.18 6.90 -25.35
CA LEU A 16 0.25 7.95 -24.35
C LEU A 16 0.89 7.40 -23.07
N PRO A 17 2.04 7.94 -22.62
CA PRO A 17 2.63 7.55 -21.35
C PRO A 17 1.65 7.74 -20.20
N TYR A 18 1.32 6.65 -19.53
CA TYR A 18 0.40 6.57 -18.42
C TYR A 18 1.15 6.07 -17.19
N PHE A 19 1.71 7.03 -16.46
CA PHE A 19 2.37 6.78 -15.19
C PHE A 19 1.32 6.67 -14.08
N VAL A 20 1.35 5.57 -13.35
CA VAL A 20 0.36 5.27 -12.31
C VAL A 20 1.04 5.11 -10.96
N VAL A 21 0.35 5.61 -9.93
CA VAL A 21 0.63 5.31 -8.53
C VAL A 21 -0.47 4.35 -8.10
N SER A 22 -0.17 3.05 -8.15
CA SER A 22 -1.07 1.98 -7.77
C SER A 22 -0.23 0.85 -7.20
N GLU A 23 -0.73 0.12 -6.21
CA GLU A 23 0.01 -1.03 -5.67
C GLU A 23 -0.42 -2.36 -6.32
N GLY A 24 -1.46 -2.35 -7.16
CA GLY A 24 -1.97 -3.61 -7.71
C GLY A 24 -0.96 -4.28 -8.66
N HIS A 25 -0.81 -5.60 -8.53
CA HIS A 25 0.21 -6.37 -9.26
C HIS A 25 0.00 -6.41 -10.78
N HIS A 26 -1.22 -6.11 -11.25
CA HIS A 26 -1.56 -6.01 -12.67
C HIS A 26 -0.63 -5.10 -13.50
N VAL A 27 -0.07 -4.02 -12.93
CA VAL A 27 0.89 -3.19 -13.67
C VAL A 27 2.26 -3.86 -13.70
N ALA A 28 2.81 -4.19 -12.53
CA ALA A 28 4.13 -4.79 -12.37
C ALA A 28 4.28 -6.16 -13.06
N SER A 29 3.20 -6.93 -13.18
CA SER A 29 3.18 -8.22 -13.90
C SER A 29 3.28 -8.09 -15.42
N GLY A 30 3.22 -6.88 -15.98
CA GLY A 30 3.21 -6.66 -17.42
C GLY A 30 1.88 -7.02 -18.10
N MET A 31 0.80 -7.23 -17.33
CA MET A 31 -0.54 -7.55 -17.86
C MET A 31 -1.12 -6.47 -18.77
N LEU A 32 -0.68 -5.23 -18.57
CA LEU A 32 -1.16 -4.06 -19.30
C LEU A 32 -0.42 -3.87 -20.63
N ASN A 33 -0.08 -2.64 -20.98
CA ASN A 33 0.68 -2.33 -22.19
C ASN A 33 1.91 -1.50 -21.84
N ARG A 34 2.87 -1.45 -22.77
CA ARG A 34 4.15 -0.75 -22.62
C ARG A 34 4.03 0.74 -22.25
N TYR A 35 2.88 1.37 -22.51
CA TYR A 35 2.67 2.77 -22.15
C TYR A 35 2.13 2.95 -20.73
N THR A 36 1.89 1.88 -19.96
CA THR A 36 1.47 1.95 -18.56
C THR A 36 2.61 1.56 -17.64
N LEU A 37 3.07 2.50 -16.82
CA LEU A 37 4.27 2.35 -15.99
C LEU A 37 3.96 2.68 -14.53
N GLN A 38 4.54 1.94 -13.59
CA GLN A 38 4.43 2.17 -12.14
C GLN A 38 5.84 2.24 -11.54
N PRO A 39 6.53 3.39 -11.62
CA PRO A 39 7.94 3.45 -11.21
C PRO A 39 8.13 3.92 -9.76
N GLY A 40 7.14 4.54 -9.15
CA GLY A 40 7.31 5.22 -7.85
C GLY A 40 6.87 4.41 -6.63
N ILE A 41 5.94 3.47 -6.78
CA ILE A 41 5.36 2.70 -5.67
C ILE A 41 5.51 1.20 -5.92
N THR A 42 5.83 0.47 -4.85
CA THR A 42 5.97 -0.98 -4.85
C THR A 42 4.60 -1.65 -4.96
N ASP A 43 4.54 -2.81 -5.60
CA ASP A 43 3.31 -3.58 -5.73
C ASP A 43 3.03 -4.49 -4.52
N VAL A 44 1.77 -4.89 -4.35
CA VAL A 44 1.29 -5.73 -3.24
C VAL A 44 2.13 -6.99 -3.09
N LYS A 45 2.51 -7.65 -4.20
CA LYS A 45 3.32 -8.88 -4.16
C LYS A 45 4.65 -8.65 -3.44
N SER A 46 5.38 -7.60 -3.80
CA SER A 46 6.68 -7.32 -3.20
C SER A 46 6.51 -6.83 -1.75
N GLN A 47 5.47 -6.05 -1.45
CA GLN A 47 5.16 -5.61 -0.09
C GLN A 47 4.84 -6.78 0.86
N VAL A 48 3.96 -7.70 0.46
CA VAL A 48 3.57 -8.87 1.27
C VAL A 48 4.72 -9.85 1.48
N GLN A 49 5.61 -9.98 0.49
CA GLN A 49 6.83 -10.75 0.64
C GLN A 49 7.78 -10.15 1.69
N ALA A 50 7.87 -8.81 1.77
CA ALA A 50 8.73 -8.14 2.74
C ALA A 50 8.20 -8.26 4.19
N MET A 51 6.87 -8.20 4.40
CA MET A 51 6.28 -8.28 5.75
C MET A 51 6.12 -9.71 6.28
N ALA A 52 6.00 -10.74 5.43
CA ALA A 52 5.65 -12.09 5.86
C ALA A 52 6.63 -12.70 6.89
N PRO A 53 7.96 -12.49 6.80
CA PRO A 53 8.89 -12.94 7.84
C PRO A 53 8.57 -12.35 9.21
N PHE A 54 8.29 -11.04 9.30
CA PHE A 54 7.93 -10.40 10.56
C PHE A 54 6.70 -11.05 11.19
N VAL A 55 5.64 -11.28 10.39
CA VAL A 55 4.41 -11.91 10.88
C VAL A 55 4.69 -13.31 11.41
N ALA A 56 5.38 -14.16 10.62
CA ALA A 56 5.61 -15.56 10.96
C ALA A 56 6.58 -15.75 12.15
N GLU A 57 7.53 -14.83 12.34
CA GLU A 57 8.53 -14.89 13.40
C GLU A 57 8.05 -14.28 14.72
N ASN A 58 7.18 -13.26 14.66
CA ASN A 58 6.84 -12.45 15.84
C ASN A 58 5.37 -12.55 16.28
N LEU A 59 4.43 -12.77 15.34
CA LEU A 59 3.00 -12.71 15.63
C LEU A 59 2.34 -14.09 15.65
N GLY A 60 2.66 -14.93 14.66
CA GLY A 60 2.10 -16.28 14.56
C GLY A 60 2.15 -16.85 13.15
N LYS A 61 1.87 -18.15 13.05
CA LYS A 61 1.94 -18.92 11.80
C LYS A 61 0.57 -19.31 11.26
N LYS A 62 -0.47 -19.25 12.08
CA LYS A 62 -1.85 -19.51 11.67
C LYS A 62 -2.59 -18.21 11.41
N VAL A 63 -2.75 -17.85 10.14
CA VAL A 63 -3.30 -16.55 9.74
C VAL A 63 -4.70 -16.69 9.19
N THR A 64 -5.61 -15.79 9.57
CA THR A 64 -6.89 -15.61 8.89
C THR A 64 -6.88 -14.26 8.20
N MET A 65 -7.39 -14.19 6.97
CA MET A 65 -7.42 -12.96 6.20
C MET A 65 -8.82 -12.40 6.09
N ILE A 66 -8.96 -11.08 6.23
CA ILE A 66 -10.17 -10.33 5.90
C ILE A 66 -9.82 -9.17 4.97
N PHE A 67 -10.44 -9.14 3.79
CA PHE A 67 -10.00 -8.26 2.69
C PHE A 67 -11.18 -7.86 1.79
N PRO A 68 -11.08 -6.76 1.03
CA PRO A 68 -12.16 -6.34 0.15
C PRO A 68 -12.25 -7.25 -1.09
N ASP A 69 -13.47 -7.59 -1.50
CA ASP A 69 -13.75 -8.52 -2.58
C ASP A 69 -13.63 -7.87 -3.96
N PHE A 70 -12.43 -7.42 -4.29
CA PHE A 70 -12.04 -6.97 -5.63
C PHE A 70 -10.54 -7.15 -5.83
N ALA A 71 -10.05 -6.83 -7.03
CA ALA A 71 -8.68 -7.12 -7.47
C ALA A 71 -7.57 -6.78 -6.45
N PHE A 72 -7.69 -5.66 -5.71
CA PHE A 72 -6.69 -5.29 -4.71
C PHE A 72 -6.65 -6.26 -3.52
N GLY A 73 -7.81 -6.58 -2.93
CA GLY A 73 -7.86 -7.57 -1.85
C GLY A 73 -7.54 -8.98 -2.33
N HIS A 74 -7.79 -9.30 -3.61
CA HIS A 74 -7.39 -10.57 -4.21
C HIS A 74 -5.86 -10.68 -4.38
N ASP A 75 -5.18 -9.59 -4.77
CA ASP A 75 -3.71 -9.56 -4.79
C ASP A 75 -3.16 -9.85 -3.37
N HIS A 76 -3.72 -9.22 -2.33
CA HIS A 76 -3.35 -9.54 -0.95
C HIS A 76 -3.61 -11.01 -0.62
N ARG A 77 -4.83 -11.51 -0.87
CA ARG A 77 -5.22 -12.92 -0.65
C ARG A 77 -4.19 -13.87 -1.22
N ASP A 78 -3.87 -13.73 -2.50
CA ASP A 78 -3.07 -14.71 -3.21
C ASP A 78 -1.59 -14.61 -2.85
N PHE A 79 -1.02 -13.39 -2.85
CA PHE A 79 0.41 -13.20 -2.61
C PHE A 79 0.81 -13.30 -1.13
N PHE A 80 -0.02 -12.81 -0.21
CA PHE A 80 0.26 -12.93 1.22
C PHE A 80 0.12 -14.38 1.69
N THR A 81 -0.87 -15.13 1.18
CA THR A 81 -0.99 -16.57 1.45
C THR A 81 0.27 -17.30 1.04
N ALA A 82 0.72 -17.12 -0.22
CA ALA A 82 1.95 -17.73 -0.69
C ALA A 82 3.19 -17.30 0.12
N ALA A 83 3.25 -16.04 0.55
CA ALA A 83 4.36 -15.54 1.36
C ALA A 83 4.39 -16.15 2.77
N ILE A 84 3.25 -16.31 3.43
CA ILE A 84 3.14 -16.96 4.75
C ILE A 84 3.46 -18.46 4.67
N GLU A 85 2.96 -19.15 3.65
CA GLU A 85 3.29 -20.58 3.41
C GLU A 85 4.79 -20.77 3.21
N ALA A 86 5.47 -19.84 2.51
CA ALA A 86 6.92 -19.86 2.36
C ALA A 86 7.69 -19.69 3.68
N GLN A 87 7.07 -19.08 4.71
CA GLN A 87 7.61 -19.01 6.08
C GLN A 87 7.20 -20.21 6.96
N GLY A 88 6.55 -21.23 6.37
CA GLY A 88 6.03 -22.40 7.07
C GLY A 88 4.80 -22.10 7.92
N GLY A 89 4.05 -21.06 7.58
CA GLY A 89 2.72 -20.79 8.13
C GLY A 89 1.60 -21.39 7.29
N GLU A 90 0.37 -21.12 7.72
CA GLU A 90 -0.88 -21.60 7.12
C GLU A 90 -1.90 -20.47 7.14
N VAL A 91 -2.57 -20.21 6.01
CA VAL A 91 -3.74 -19.34 5.98
C VAL A 91 -4.99 -20.19 6.14
N LEU A 92 -5.71 -20.00 7.25
CA LEU A 92 -6.82 -20.85 7.67
C LEU A 92 -8.13 -20.53 6.94
N GLU A 93 -8.36 -19.25 6.66
CA GLU A 93 -9.62 -18.78 6.07
C GLU A 93 -9.42 -17.45 5.32
N HIS A 94 -10.20 -17.28 4.25
CA HIS A 94 -10.21 -16.09 3.39
C HIS A 94 -11.59 -15.43 3.43
N ILE A 95 -11.72 -14.37 4.24
CA ILE A 95 -12.98 -13.66 4.44
C ILE A 95 -13.05 -12.45 3.49
N ALA A 96 -13.69 -12.64 2.33
CA ALA A 96 -13.91 -11.57 1.36
C ALA A 96 -15.09 -10.67 1.76
N ILE A 97 -14.88 -9.34 1.68
CA ILE A 97 -15.85 -8.32 2.06
C ILE A 97 -16.30 -7.51 0.84
N PRO A 98 -17.60 -7.53 0.47
CA PRO A 98 -18.09 -6.73 -0.66
C PRO A 98 -17.80 -5.23 -0.47
N PRO A 99 -17.44 -4.48 -1.54
CA PRO A 99 -17.11 -3.05 -1.43
C PRO A 99 -18.23 -2.15 -0.87
N ALA A 100 -19.49 -2.58 -1.00
CA ALA A 100 -20.66 -1.84 -0.50
C ALA A 100 -21.03 -2.21 0.95
N GLU A 101 -20.25 -3.08 1.60
CA GLU A 101 -20.50 -3.48 2.98
C GLU A 101 -20.35 -2.30 3.94
N THR A 102 -21.26 -2.22 4.91
CA THR A 102 -21.26 -1.17 5.94
C THR A 102 -21.26 -1.72 7.37
N SER A 103 -21.39 -3.05 7.55
CA SER A 103 -21.27 -3.72 8.84
C SER A 103 -20.59 -5.09 8.69
N PHE A 104 -19.75 -5.42 9.66
CA PHE A 104 -18.76 -6.49 9.58
C PHE A 104 -19.02 -7.63 10.58
N THR A 105 -19.87 -7.41 11.57
CA THR A 105 -20.16 -8.35 12.67
C THR A 105 -20.57 -9.73 12.18
N LYS A 106 -21.26 -9.83 11.03
CA LYS A 106 -21.67 -11.11 10.44
C LYS A 106 -20.51 -11.95 9.89
N TYR A 107 -19.33 -11.37 9.69
CA TYR A 107 -18.15 -12.04 9.16
C TYR A 107 -17.24 -12.58 10.25
N PHE A 108 -17.15 -11.92 11.42
CA PHE A 108 -16.21 -12.31 12.48
C PHE A 108 -16.40 -13.73 13.03
N PRO A 109 -17.63 -14.28 13.15
CA PRO A 109 -17.81 -15.69 13.54
C PRO A 109 -17.17 -16.71 12.58
N LYS A 110 -16.78 -16.29 11.38
CA LYS A 110 -16.06 -17.15 10.42
C LYS A 110 -14.56 -17.25 10.74
N ILE A 111 -14.02 -16.39 11.61
CA ILE A 111 -12.62 -16.45 12.02
C ILE A 111 -12.42 -17.71 12.88
N PRO A 112 -11.61 -18.70 12.43
CA PRO A 112 -11.36 -19.91 13.19
C PRO A 112 -10.73 -19.61 14.56
N ARG A 113 -11.04 -20.43 15.57
CA ARG A 113 -10.57 -20.21 16.95
C ARG A 113 -9.06 -20.38 17.11
N GLU A 114 -8.46 -21.17 16.24
CA GLU A 114 -7.02 -21.43 16.15
C GLU A 114 -6.25 -20.35 15.38
N THR A 115 -6.91 -19.27 14.96
CA THR A 115 -6.25 -18.09 14.38
C THR A 115 -5.30 -17.48 15.41
N GLU A 116 -4.03 -17.39 15.05
CA GLU A 116 -3.00 -16.68 15.83
C GLU A 116 -2.89 -15.22 15.37
N VAL A 117 -3.03 -14.98 14.07
CA VAL A 117 -2.97 -13.65 13.47
C VAL A 117 -4.19 -13.41 12.58
N LEU A 118 -4.91 -12.31 12.81
CA LEU A 118 -5.88 -11.77 11.88
C LEU A 118 -5.19 -10.71 11.01
N TYR A 119 -4.95 -11.04 9.74
CA TYR A 119 -4.47 -10.07 8.77
C TYR A 119 -5.66 -9.37 8.10
N HIS A 120 -5.78 -8.05 8.28
CA HIS A 120 -6.85 -7.27 7.67
C HIS A 120 -6.34 -6.27 6.65
N VAL A 121 -7.03 -6.24 5.52
CA VAL A 121 -6.85 -5.25 4.45
C VAL A 121 -8.17 -4.52 4.36
N MET A 122 -8.26 -3.33 4.95
CA MET A 122 -9.52 -2.58 4.98
C MET A 122 -9.37 -1.25 4.26
N VAL A 123 -10.17 -1.11 3.20
CA VAL A 123 -10.16 0.03 2.29
C VAL A 123 -11.52 0.75 2.33
N GLY A 124 -11.50 2.08 2.32
CA GLY A 124 -12.68 2.91 2.20
C GLY A 124 -13.33 3.37 3.52
N PRO A 125 -14.48 4.06 3.40
CA PRO A 125 -15.05 4.89 4.48
C PRO A 125 -15.59 4.09 5.67
N ALA A 126 -15.82 2.78 5.51
CA ALA A 126 -16.36 1.93 6.56
C ALA A 126 -15.27 1.39 7.51
N VAL A 127 -14.00 1.78 7.35
CA VAL A 127 -12.90 1.28 8.19
C VAL A 127 -13.11 1.54 9.68
N LEU A 128 -13.65 2.71 10.06
CA LEU A 128 -13.91 3.03 11.47
C LEU A 128 -14.99 2.11 12.06
N THR A 129 -16.01 1.80 11.27
CA THR A 129 -17.03 0.82 11.65
C THR A 129 -16.43 -0.57 11.77
N PHE A 130 -15.55 -0.97 10.85
CA PHE A 130 -14.82 -2.24 10.93
C PHE A 130 -14.04 -2.36 12.23
N VAL A 131 -13.19 -1.36 12.55
CA VAL A 131 -12.36 -1.36 13.76
C VAL A 131 -13.22 -1.46 15.02
N LYS A 132 -14.27 -0.64 15.09
CA LYS A 132 -15.20 -0.66 16.22
C LYS A 132 -15.85 -2.02 16.41
N GLU A 133 -16.47 -2.56 15.36
CA GLU A 133 -17.18 -3.84 15.47
C GLU A 133 -16.22 -5.00 15.74
N LEU A 134 -15.01 -4.97 15.18
CA LEU A 134 -13.96 -5.97 15.44
C LEU A 134 -13.56 -5.98 16.91
N GLY A 135 -13.36 -4.78 17.47
CA GLY A 135 -13.04 -4.58 18.88
C GLY A 135 -14.17 -5.03 19.81
N GLU A 136 -15.42 -4.70 19.49
CA GLU A 136 -16.60 -5.15 20.25
C GLU A 136 -16.77 -6.68 20.21
N PHE A 137 -16.45 -7.32 19.08
CA PHE A 137 -16.57 -8.77 18.91
C PHE A 137 -15.54 -9.55 19.73
N PHE A 138 -14.26 -9.17 19.66
CA PHE A 138 -13.20 -9.90 20.35
C PHE A 138 -12.98 -9.44 21.80
N GLY A 139 -13.25 -8.17 22.10
CA GLY A 139 -12.88 -7.56 23.37
C GLY A 139 -11.40 -7.82 23.71
N PRO A 140 -11.08 -8.24 24.94
CA PRO A 140 -9.69 -8.52 25.34
C PRO A 140 -9.14 -9.87 24.83
N SER A 141 -9.98 -10.70 24.20
CA SER A 141 -9.61 -12.06 23.76
C SER A 141 -9.48 -12.15 22.24
N ARG A 142 -8.66 -11.26 21.68
CA ARG A 142 -8.34 -11.21 20.25
C ARG A 142 -7.11 -12.06 19.90
N PRO A 143 -6.99 -12.57 18.65
CA PRO A 143 -5.69 -12.94 18.09
C PRO A 143 -4.80 -11.69 17.96
N GLU A 144 -3.54 -11.89 17.54
CA GLU A 144 -2.77 -10.76 17.05
C GLU A 144 -3.46 -10.14 15.83
N ILE A 145 -3.53 -8.82 15.79
CA ILE A 145 -4.13 -8.10 14.67
C ILE A 145 -2.99 -7.43 13.92
N PHE A 146 -2.88 -7.75 12.63
CA PHE A 146 -1.93 -7.16 11.72
C PHE A 146 -2.70 -6.54 10.55
N GLY A 147 -2.51 -5.25 10.29
CA GLY A 147 -3.29 -4.49 9.33
C GLY A 147 -2.45 -3.85 8.24
N PHE A 148 -3.02 -3.70 7.05
CA PHE A 148 -2.56 -2.68 6.12
C PHE A 148 -3.14 -1.32 6.50
N ILE A 149 -2.32 -0.27 6.55
CA ILE A 149 -2.74 1.04 7.07
C ILE A 149 -3.75 1.78 6.18
N ASP A 150 -3.80 1.52 4.87
CA ASP A 150 -4.54 2.23 3.82
C ASP A 150 -5.60 3.25 4.31
N SER A 151 -6.77 2.80 4.75
CA SER A 151 -7.85 3.74 5.11
C SER A 151 -7.67 4.47 6.43
N LEU A 152 -6.81 3.97 7.31
CA LEU A 152 -6.50 4.58 8.60
C LEU A 152 -5.34 5.57 8.50
N GLU A 153 -4.60 5.58 7.38
CA GLU A 153 -3.43 6.45 7.24
C GLU A 153 -3.80 7.93 7.35
N ALA A 154 -4.98 8.33 6.85
CA ALA A 154 -5.50 9.69 6.90
C ALA A 154 -6.37 9.94 8.14
N VAL A 155 -6.32 9.06 9.14
CA VAL A 155 -7.08 9.17 10.38
C VAL A 155 -6.12 9.36 11.55
N ASP A 156 -6.42 10.32 12.42
CA ASP A 156 -5.71 10.43 13.69
C ASP A 156 -6.01 9.18 14.51
N ILE A 157 -4.98 8.38 14.81
CA ILE A 157 -5.11 7.11 15.53
C ILE A 157 -5.63 7.33 16.97
N ALA A 158 -5.49 8.54 17.50
CA ALA A 158 -6.05 8.95 18.79
C ALA A 158 -7.56 9.29 18.71
N SER A 159 -8.19 9.15 17.55
CA SER A 159 -9.63 9.40 17.38
C SER A 159 -10.45 8.42 18.22
N PRO A 160 -11.55 8.89 18.86
CA PRO A 160 -12.43 8.03 19.65
C PRO A 160 -12.95 6.84 18.84
N GLY A 161 -12.92 5.66 19.45
CA GLY A 161 -13.35 4.39 18.82
C GLY A 161 -12.21 3.60 18.18
N LEU A 162 -11.00 4.14 18.12
CA LEU A 162 -9.79 3.44 17.66
C LEU A 162 -8.97 2.82 18.79
N GLU A 163 -9.42 2.91 20.05
CA GLU A 163 -8.74 2.32 21.20
C GLU A 163 -8.60 0.79 21.08
N TYR A 164 -9.46 0.16 20.27
CA TYR A 164 -9.38 -1.26 19.94
C TYR A 164 -8.16 -1.64 19.10
N LEU A 165 -7.45 -0.67 18.52
CA LEU A 165 -6.19 -0.85 17.82
C LEU A 165 -4.98 -0.83 18.75
N GLU A 166 -5.16 -0.56 20.05
CA GLU A 166 -4.06 -0.59 21.01
C GLU A 166 -3.42 -1.99 21.07
N GLY A 167 -2.09 -2.02 20.98
CA GLY A 167 -1.31 -3.25 20.92
C GLY A 167 -1.48 -4.06 19.62
N THR A 168 -2.04 -3.47 18.55
CA THR A 168 -2.10 -4.08 17.21
C THR A 168 -0.93 -3.60 16.35
N TYR A 169 -0.74 -4.24 15.20
CA TYR A 169 0.38 -3.97 14.30
C TYR A 169 -0.14 -3.51 12.94
N PHE A 170 0.54 -2.53 12.35
CA PHE A 170 0.28 -2.10 10.98
C PHE A 170 1.57 -2.08 10.18
N TRP A 171 1.45 -2.25 8.87
CA TRP A 171 2.52 -1.97 7.92
C TRP A 171 2.07 -0.89 6.93
N GLU A 172 3.05 -0.14 6.43
CA GLU A 172 2.87 1.03 5.57
C GLU A 172 3.88 0.97 4.41
N GLY A 173 3.54 1.53 3.25
CA GLY A 173 4.48 1.64 2.12
C GLY A 173 5.61 2.65 2.34
N ASN A 174 5.35 3.68 3.16
CA ASN A 174 6.32 4.60 3.75
C ASN A 174 5.78 5.04 5.13
N PRO A 175 6.55 4.98 6.23
CA PRO A 175 6.02 5.27 7.57
C PRO A 175 5.44 6.67 7.70
N ARG A 176 4.14 6.77 8.07
CA ARG A 176 3.48 8.06 8.26
C ARG A 176 4.10 8.85 9.39
N ASN A 177 4.32 8.17 10.51
CA ASN A 177 5.03 8.73 11.64
C ASN A 177 6.53 8.72 11.36
N ALA A 178 7.21 9.82 11.65
CA ALA A 178 8.65 9.91 11.58
C ALA A 178 9.28 8.85 12.51
N GLN A 179 10.11 7.99 11.92
CA GLN A 179 10.84 6.97 12.66
C GLN A 179 12.10 7.55 13.31
N GLU A 180 12.57 6.93 14.40
CA GLU A 180 13.82 7.34 15.06
C GLU A 180 15.03 7.23 14.12
N ASP A 181 14.99 6.27 13.20
CA ASP A 181 16.01 5.98 12.19
C ASP A 181 15.65 6.51 10.79
N GLN A 182 14.68 7.42 10.67
CA GLN A 182 14.32 8.03 9.37
C GLN A 182 15.55 8.62 8.67
N SER A 183 15.64 8.43 7.36
CA SER A 183 16.77 8.94 6.60
C SER A 183 16.72 10.46 6.43
N ALA A 184 17.85 11.04 6.01
CA ALA A 184 17.90 12.46 5.64
C ALA A 184 16.98 12.78 4.44
N HIS A 185 16.68 11.77 3.60
CA HIS A 185 15.83 11.92 2.43
C HIS A 185 14.34 11.87 2.79
N ASP A 186 13.91 10.96 3.67
CA ASP A 186 12.55 10.97 4.23
C ASP A 186 12.27 12.28 4.98
N LYS A 187 13.23 12.71 5.83
CA LYS A 187 13.11 13.98 6.54
C LYS A 187 12.98 15.18 5.59
N PHE A 188 13.78 15.23 4.53
CA PHE A 188 13.68 16.27 3.51
C PHE A 188 12.32 16.23 2.81
N TYR A 189 11.86 15.04 2.42
CA TYR A 189 10.57 14.86 1.76
C TYR A 189 9.42 15.37 2.66
N ARG A 190 9.41 14.99 3.93
CA ARG A 190 8.47 15.43 4.96
C ARG A 190 8.40 16.96 5.07
N GLU A 191 9.55 17.61 5.16
CA GLU A 191 9.65 19.08 5.19
C GLU A 191 9.13 19.71 3.88
N ALA A 192 9.49 19.13 2.73
CA ALA A 192 9.10 19.64 1.41
C ALA A 192 7.58 19.54 1.15
N VAL A 193 6.92 18.49 1.65
CA VAL A 193 5.46 18.34 1.53
C VAL A 193 4.69 19.02 2.67
N GLY A 194 5.40 19.62 3.63
CA GLY A 194 4.80 20.44 4.68
C GLY A 194 4.00 19.64 5.70
N VAL A 195 4.51 18.48 6.12
CA VAL A 195 3.89 17.68 7.19
C VAL A 195 4.78 17.55 8.43
N ASP A 196 4.18 17.34 9.58
CA ASP A 196 4.84 17.17 10.87
C ASP A 196 5.34 15.72 11.07
N ALA A 197 5.88 15.46 12.27
CA ALA A 197 6.39 14.13 12.65
C ALA A 197 5.31 13.04 12.70
N ARG A 198 4.02 13.39 12.71
CA ARG A 198 2.89 12.45 12.67
C ARG A 198 2.31 12.31 11.25
N GLY A 199 2.87 13.01 10.27
CA GLY A 199 2.34 13.06 8.91
C GLY A 199 1.11 13.96 8.76
N ALA A 200 0.84 14.87 9.71
CA ALA A 200 -0.22 15.86 9.59
C ALA A 200 0.31 17.17 9.00
N SER A 201 -0.54 17.95 8.33
CA SER A 201 -0.18 19.27 7.80
C SER A 201 0.39 20.18 8.89
N VAL A 202 1.51 20.85 8.62
CA VAL A 202 2.08 21.84 9.56
C VAL A 202 1.17 23.04 9.78
N ASN A 203 0.18 23.24 8.91
CA ASN A 203 -0.79 24.33 9.01
C ASN A 203 -2.08 23.91 9.72
N ASP A 204 -2.38 22.61 9.77
CA ASP A 204 -3.55 22.05 10.43
C ASP A 204 -3.23 20.63 10.95
N PRO A 205 -3.01 20.46 12.26
CA PRO A 205 -2.66 19.15 12.84
C PRO A 205 -3.79 18.12 12.80
N SER A 206 -4.99 18.50 12.38
CA SER A 206 -6.12 17.59 12.12
C SER A 206 -6.19 17.10 10.66
N ASP A 207 -5.47 17.77 9.76
CA ASP A 207 -5.33 17.37 8.36
C ASP A 207 -4.20 16.34 8.23
N VAL A 208 -4.55 15.07 8.48
CA VAL A 208 -3.61 13.94 8.41
C VAL A 208 -3.44 13.49 6.96
N SER A 209 -2.21 13.50 6.46
CA SER A 209 -1.92 13.15 5.08
C SER A 209 -1.94 11.64 4.84
N THR A 210 -2.18 11.25 3.59
CA THR A 210 -1.97 9.87 3.11
C THR A 210 -0.49 9.58 2.86
N TYR A 211 0.33 9.79 3.89
CA TYR A 211 1.80 9.77 3.81
C TYR A 211 2.34 8.44 3.28
N ALA A 212 1.68 7.34 3.63
CA ALA A 212 2.08 6.00 3.22
C ALA A 212 1.91 5.76 1.71
N HIS A 213 1.21 6.64 0.99
CA HIS A 213 1.00 6.53 -0.46
C HIS A 213 1.43 7.78 -1.24
N MET A 214 1.34 8.99 -0.68
CA MET A 214 1.62 10.22 -1.42
C MET A 214 3.08 10.35 -1.87
N PHE A 215 4.01 9.62 -1.24
CA PHE A 215 5.40 9.51 -1.71
C PHE A 215 5.47 8.94 -3.13
N GLY A 216 4.56 8.03 -3.50
CA GLY A 216 4.51 7.45 -4.82
C GLY A 216 4.29 8.49 -5.92
N CYS A 217 3.53 9.56 -5.64
CA CYS A 217 3.38 10.70 -6.55
C CYS A 217 4.69 11.49 -6.69
N TRP A 218 5.37 11.74 -5.58
CA TRP A 218 6.66 12.44 -5.56
C TRP A 218 7.71 11.70 -6.40
N GLU A 219 7.89 10.41 -6.15
CA GLU A 219 8.85 9.58 -6.87
C GLU A 219 8.49 9.45 -8.34
N THR A 220 7.22 9.22 -8.65
CA THR A 220 6.75 9.11 -10.05
C THR A 220 7.04 10.39 -10.84
N MET A 221 6.84 11.57 -10.24
CA MET A 221 7.18 12.84 -10.90
C MET A 221 8.68 13.00 -11.15
N HIS A 222 9.53 12.54 -10.23
CA HIS A 222 10.98 12.54 -10.43
C HIS A 222 11.41 11.56 -11.54
N VAL A 223 10.79 10.38 -11.62
CA VAL A 223 11.05 9.42 -12.70
C VAL A 223 10.60 9.97 -14.05
N ILE A 224 9.43 10.62 -14.14
CA ILE A 224 8.97 11.28 -15.36
C ILE A 224 9.99 12.34 -15.80
N LYS A 225 10.45 13.19 -14.87
CA LYS A 225 11.47 14.21 -15.15
C LYS A 225 12.77 13.57 -15.68
N ALA A 226 13.30 12.58 -14.97
CA ALA A 226 14.54 11.90 -15.37
C ALA A 226 14.40 11.23 -16.74
N GLY A 227 13.24 10.63 -17.02
CA GLY A 227 12.96 9.99 -18.31
C GLY A 227 12.87 11.00 -19.44
N MET A 228 12.24 12.15 -19.19
CA MET A 228 12.16 13.24 -20.15
C MET A 228 13.54 13.84 -20.45
N GLU A 229 14.39 14.01 -19.43
CA GLU A 229 15.77 14.48 -19.57
C GLU A 229 16.62 13.48 -20.37
N ALA A 230 16.54 12.19 -20.04
CA ALA A 230 17.26 11.12 -20.75
C ALA A 230 16.81 10.96 -22.20
N ALA A 231 15.51 11.13 -22.48
CA ALA A 231 14.95 11.07 -23.84
C ALA A 231 15.13 12.38 -24.64
N ASN A 232 15.67 13.44 -24.02
CA ASN A 232 15.68 14.80 -24.57
C ASN A 232 14.28 15.22 -25.09
N TYR A 233 13.25 14.93 -24.30
CA TYR A 233 11.84 15.05 -24.69
C TYR A 233 11.46 16.49 -25.08
N GLN A 234 11.04 16.70 -26.33
CA GLN A 234 10.62 18.01 -26.86
C GLN A 234 9.09 18.11 -27.02
N GLY A 235 8.40 16.98 -27.17
CA GLY A 235 6.95 16.98 -27.28
C GLY A 235 6.34 15.62 -27.58
N ILE A 236 5.10 15.63 -28.08
CA ILE A 236 4.27 14.43 -28.30
C ILE A 236 4.97 13.38 -29.19
N GLY A 237 5.84 13.81 -30.11
CA GLY A 237 6.63 12.91 -30.95
C GLY A 237 7.59 11.99 -30.18
N ASP A 238 7.98 12.38 -28.96
CA ASP A 238 9.03 11.72 -28.17
C ASP A 238 8.44 10.79 -27.10
N ARG A 239 7.13 10.55 -27.10
CA ARG A 239 6.45 9.66 -26.14
C ARG A 239 7.04 8.25 -26.10
N ALA A 240 7.40 7.70 -27.25
CA ALA A 240 8.05 6.38 -27.30
C ALA A 240 9.45 6.41 -26.67
N ALA A 241 10.23 7.45 -26.96
CA ALA A 241 11.56 7.62 -26.38
C ALA A 241 11.51 7.80 -24.84
N LEU A 242 10.49 8.51 -24.33
CA LEU A 242 10.25 8.61 -22.88
C LEU A 242 10.00 7.24 -22.24
N ILE A 243 9.16 6.40 -22.84
CA ILE A 243 8.90 5.05 -22.34
C ILE A 243 10.20 4.24 -22.31
N GLU A 244 10.95 4.22 -23.42
CA GLU A 244 12.23 3.50 -23.52
C GLU A 244 13.26 3.99 -22.52
N ALA A 245 13.32 5.31 -22.27
CA ALA A 245 14.23 5.89 -21.30
C ALA A 245 13.88 5.48 -19.86
N VAL A 246 12.60 5.40 -19.50
CA VAL A 246 12.16 4.94 -18.17
C VAL A 246 12.37 3.44 -18.01
N GLU A 247 12.09 2.63 -19.02
CA GLU A 247 12.35 1.18 -18.98
C GLU A 247 13.84 0.85 -18.82
N ALA A 248 14.74 1.74 -19.24
CA ALA A 248 16.18 1.59 -19.05
C ALA A 248 16.66 1.92 -17.62
N MET A 249 15.79 2.44 -16.74
CA MET A 249 16.13 2.76 -15.36
C MET A 249 16.05 1.51 -14.46
N GLY A 250 17.14 0.72 -14.43
CA GLY A 250 17.20 -0.49 -13.60
C GLY A 250 17.47 -0.23 -12.11
N GLU A 251 18.25 0.80 -11.78
CA GLU A 251 18.62 1.12 -10.41
C GLU A 251 18.21 2.56 -10.06
N MET A 252 17.53 2.72 -8.92
CA MET A 252 17.18 4.04 -8.38
C MET A 252 17.68 4.10 -6.93
N PRO A 253 18.83 4.75 -6.65
CA PRO A 253 19.36 4.83 -5.30
C PRO A 253 18.47 5.72 -4.43
N GLU A 254 18.49 5.46 -3.12
CA GLU A 254 17.90 6.35 -2.12
C GLU A 254 18.44 7.76 -2.33
N SER A 255 17.54 8.74 -2.40
CA SER A 255 17.87 10.12 -2.69
C SER A 255 16.69 11.03 -2.37
N GLN A 256 16.84 12.35 -2.56
CA GLN A 256 15.70 13.27 -2.47
C GLN A 256 14.60 12.94 -3.49
N ALA A 257 14.94 12.33 -4.61
CA ALA A 257 13.97 11.88 -5.61
C ALA A 257 13.27 10.56 -5.20
N HIS A 258 13.93 9.76 -4.36
CA HIS A 258 13.48 8.44 -3.92
C HIS A 258 13.56 8.30 -2.39
N PRO A 259 12.75 9.07 -1.63
CA PRO A 259 12.84 9.14 -0.18
C PRO A 259 12.39 7.85 0.52
N GLN A 260 11.60 7.00 -0.13
CA GLN A 260 11.16 5.72 0.44
C GLN A 260 12.31 4.69 0.50
N GLY A 261 13.38 4.91 -0.26
CA GLY A 261 14.53 4.00 -0.31
C GLY A 261 14.95 3.62 -1.73
N ALA A 262 16.03 2.86 -1.79
CA ALA A 262 16.59 2.37 -3.04
C ALA A 262 15.67 1.32 -3.71
N LYS A 263 15.62 1.33 -5.05
CA LYS A 263 14.80 0.42 -5.87
C LYS A 263 15.64 -0.24 -6.94
N LEU A 264 15.25 -1.48 -7.28
CA LEU A 264 15.83 -2.30 -8.33
C LEU A 264 14.67 -2.86 -9.18
N PHE A 265 14.73 -2.67 -10.49
CA PHE A 265 13.71 -3.08 -11.46
C PHE A 265 14.24 -4.15 -12.43
#